data_AF-A0A504KRX9-F1
#
_entry.id   AF-A0A504KRX9-F1
#
_cell.length_a   1.000
_cell.length_b   1.000
_cell.length_c   1.000
_cell.angle_alpha   90.00
_cell.angle_beta   90.00
_cell.angle_gamma   90.00
#
_symmetry.space_group_name_H-M   'P 1'
#
loop_
_entity.id
_entity.type
_entity.pdbx_description
1 polymer ?
#
loop_
_entity_poly.entity_id
_entity_poly.type
_entity_poly.pdbx_seq_one_letter_code
_entity_poly.pdbx_strand_id
1 'polypeptide(L)'
;AEIIKLIIRDESVHGTYIGYKFQLGFNELPEAEQETLKDWMYNLLYELYENEERYTEELYDPIGWTEEVKTFLRYNANKALMNLGMDPL
;
A
#
# COMPACT_ATOMS: atom_id res chain seq x y z
N ALA A 1 10.85 -2.41 21.02
CA ALA A 1 9.74 -2.29 20.05
C ALA A 1 8.98 -0.96 20.14
N GLU A 2 9.10 -0.15 21.20
CA GLU A 2 8.28 1.06 21.38
C GLU A 2 8.51 2.14 20.32
N ILE A 3 9.76 2.33 19.88
CA ILE A 3 10.11 3.29 18.82
C ILE A 3 9.35 2.96 17.52
N ILE A 4 9.36 1.69 17.10
CA ILE A 4 8.65 1.24 15.89
C ILE A 4 7.14 1.43 16.03
N LYS A 5 6.56 1.21 17.22
CA LYS A 5 5.12 1.46 17.45
C LYS A 5 4.76 2.92 17.29
N LEU A 6 5.59 3.84 17.81
CA LEU A 6 5.36 5.27 17.66
C LEU A 6 5.44 5.70 16.19
N ILE A 7 6.42 5.18 15.45
CA ILE A 7 6.54 5.41 14.00
C ILE A 7 5.28 4.94 13.27
N ILE A 8 4.85 3.69 13.48
CA ILE A 8 3.65 3.14 12.82
C ILE A 8 2.40 3.95 13.15
N ARG A 9 2.27 4.42 14.39
CA ARG A 9 1.14 5.27 14.80
C ARG A 9 1.09 6.56 14.00
N ASP A 10 2.24 7.21 13.82
CA ASP A 10 2.32 8.48 13.11
C ASP A 10 2.11 8.25 11.60
N GLU A 11 2.72 7.21 11.01
CA GLU A 11 2.55 6.86 9.59
C GLU A 11 1.11 6.43 9.25
N SER A 12 0.39 5.81 10.18
CA SER A 12 -1.04 5.53 9.99
C SER A 12 -1.84 6.82 9.80
N VAL A 13 -1.49 7.90 10.52
CA VAL A 13 -2.17 9.19 10.38
C VAL A 13 -1.74 9.87 9.08
N HIS A 14 -0.46 9.80 8.70
CA HIS A 14 0.03 10.31 7.42
C HIS A 14 -0.70 9.67 6.24
N GLY A 15 -0.80 8.33 6.22
CA GLY A 15 -1.48 7.59 5.16
C GLY A 15 -2.95 7.99 5.01
N THR A 16 -3.69 8.07 6.12
CA THR A 16 -5.10 8.50 6.09
C THR A 16 -5.25 9.96 5.64
N TYR A 17 -4.38 10.87 6.08
CA TYR A 17 -4.47 12.29 5.71
C TYR A 17 -4.14 12.52 4.23
N ILE A 18 -3.08 11.90 3.72
CA ILE A 18 -2.71 11.97 2.30
C ILE A 18 -3.81 11.33 1.45
N GLY A 19 -4.31 10.15 1.85
CA GLY A 19 -5.40 9.47 1.16
C GLY A 19 -6.69 10.28 1.10
N TYR A 20 -7.05 10.96 2.19
CA TYR A 20 -8.17 11.90 2.20
C TYR A 20 -8.01 13.03 1.17
N LYS A 21 -6.81 13.63 1.07
CA LYS A 21 -6.53 14.67 0.08
C LYS A 21 -6.53 14.14 -1.35
N PHE A 22 -6.00 12.93 -1.56
CA PHE A 22 -6.08 12.24 -2.85
C PHE A 22 -7.54 12.06 -3.27
N GLN A 23 -8.41 11.54 -2.41
CA GLN A 23 -9.83 11.31 -2.72
C GLN A 23 -10.57 12.61 -3.12
N LEU A 24 -10.29 13.73 -2.45
CA LEU A 24 -10.88 15.02 -2.84
C LEU A 24 -10.52 15.39 -4.29
N GLY A 25 -9.23 15.34 -4.64
CA GLY A 25 -8.79 15.65 -6.01
C GLY A 25 -9.26 14.61 -7.02
N PHE A 26 -9.26 13.34 -6.64
CA PHE A 26 -9.73 12.24 -7.49
C PHE A 26 -11.21 12.41 -7.87
N ASN A 27 -12.06 12.80 -6.91
CA ASN A 27 -13.49 13.01 -7.13
C ASN A 27 -13.81 14.26 -7.97
N GLU A 28 -12.84 15.17 -8.17
CA GLU A 28 -12.98 16.31 -9.07
C GLU A 28 -12.65 15.96 -10.53
N LEU A 29 -12.02 14.80 -10.78
CA LEU A 29 -11.67 14.35 -12.12
C LEU A 29 -12.88 13.77 -12.88
N PRO A 30 -12.93 13.92 -14.21
CA PRO A 30 -13.85 13.17 -15.06
C PRO A 30 -13.62 11.65 -14.94
N GLU A 31 -14.67 10.87 -15.16
CA GLU A 31 -14.64 9.39 -15.05
C GLU A 31 -13.52 8.74 -15.90
N ALA A 32 -13.29 9.21 -17.12
CA ALA A 32 -12.23 8.69 -17.98
C ALA A 32 -10.81 8.88 -17.39
N GLU A 33 -10.58 10.00 -16.70
CA GLU A 33 -9.31 10.28 -16.03
C GLU A 33 -9.17 9.49 -14.73
N GLN A 34 -10.28 9.30 -14.00
CA GLN A 34 -10.34 8.44 -12.83
C GLN A 34 -9.95 7.00 -13.16
N GLU A 35 -10.50 6.43 -14.23
CA GLU A 35 -10.18 5.07 -14.67
C GLU A 35 -8.72 4.96 -15.11
N THR A 36 -8.21 5.92 -15.89
CA THR A 36 -6.79 5.95 -16.29
C THR A 36 -5.85 5.99 -15.07
N LEU A 37 -6.22 6.76 -14.04
CA LEU A 37 -5.43 6.89 -12.82
C LEU A 37 -5.51 5.63 -11.95
N LYS A 38 -6.68 4.97 -11.87
CA LYS A 38 -6.83 3.67 -11.21
C LYS A 38 -5.95 2.62 -11.87
N ASP A 39 -5.99 2.51 -13.20
CA ASP A 39 -5.17 1.56 -13.94
C ASP A 39 -3.68 1.77 -13.66
N TRP A 40 -3.22 3.02 -13.71
CA TRP A 40 -1.85 3.37 -13.37
C TRP A 40 -1.50 2.99 -11.92
N MET A 41 -2.39 3.29 -10.97
CA MET A 41 -2.19 3.02 -9.54
C MET A 41 -2.07 1.50 -9.26
N TYR A 42 -2.95 0.68 -9.83
CA TYR A 42 -2.88 -0.78 -9.65
C TYR A 42 -1.64 -1.37 -10.31
N ASN A 43 -1.27 -0.91 -11.51
CA ASN A 43 -0.02 -1.34 -12.16
C ASN A 43 1.21 -1.01 -11.29
N LEU A 44 1.28 0.21 -10.76
CA LEU A 44 2.37 0.60 -9.86
C LEU A 44 2.38 -0.26 -8.60
N LEU A 45 1.22 -0.56 -8.00
CA LEU A 45 1.14 -1.41 -6.81
C LEU A 45 1.69 -2.81 -7.08
N TYR A 46 1.36 -3.41 -8.22
CA TYR A 46 1.89 -4.73 -8.61
C TYR A 46 3.40 -4.70 -8.85
N GLU A 47 3.92 -3.69 -9.54
CA GLU A 47 5.37 -3.54 -9.76
C GLU A 47 6.13 -3.39 -8.42
N LEU A 48 5.61 -2.60 -7.49
CA LEU A 48 6.19 -2.45 -6.16
C LEU A 48 6.10 -3.75 -5.36
N TYR A 49 4.96 -4.45 -5.42
CA TYR A 49 4.77 -5.71 -4.71
C TYR A 49 5.72 -6.81 -5.21
N GLU A 50 5.91 -6.96 -6.53
CA GLU A 50 6.84 -7.95 -7.09
C GLU A 50 8.29 -7.69 -6.64
N ASN A 51 8.70 -6.42 -6.61
CA ASN A 51 10.01 -6.04 -6.09
C ASN A 51 10.14 -6.36 -4.60
N GLU A 52 9.10 -6.08 -3.82
CA GLU A 52 9.09 -6.32 -2.37
C GLU A 52 9.06 -7.82 -2.02
N GLU A 53 8.43 -8.67 -2.85
CA GLU A 53 8.48 -10.13 -2.69
C GLU A 53 9.90 -10.66 -2.82
N ARG A 54 10.64 -10.21 -3.85
CA ARG A 54 12.04 -10.59 -4.06
C ARG A 54 12.92 -10.13 -2.90
N TYR A 55 12.73 -8.88 -2.45
CA TYR A 55 13.48 -8.36 -1.29
C TYR A 55 13.14 -9.11 0.00
N THR A 56 11.88 -9.53 0.16
CA THR A 56 11.43 -10.34 1.29
C THR A 56 12.10 -11.70 1.30
N GLU A 57 12.16 -12.40 0.15
CA GLU A 57 12.85 -13.68 0.01
C GLU A 57 14.34 -13.55 0.37
N GLU A 58 15.03 -12.53 -0.16
CA GLU A 58 16.44 -12.27 0.12
C GLU A 58 16.75 -12.12 1.62
N LEU A 59 15.82 -11.57 2.40
CA LEU A 59 16.00 -11.33 3.84
C LEU A 59 15.48 -12.46 4.73
N TYR A 60 14.31 -13.01 4.40
CA TYR A 60 13.54 -13.83 5.33
C TYR A 60 13.57 -15.33 5.02
N ASP A 61 14.06 -15.75 3.86
CA ASP A 61 14.22 -17.18 3.53
C ASP A 61 15.14 -17.91 4.54
N PRO A 62 16.30 -17.36 4.94
CA PRO A 62 17.20 -18.06 5.86
C PRO A 62 16.60 -18.33 7.24
N ILE A 63 15.56 -17.58 7.63
CA ILE A 63 14.88 -17.69 8.92
C ILE A 63 13.45 -18.25 8.79
N GLY A 64 13.02 -18.58 7.57
CA GLY A 64 11.74 -19.23 7.28
C GLY A 64 10.50 -18.36 7.49
N TRP A 65 10.61 -17.03 7.40
CA TRP A 65 9.50 -16.09 7.66
C TRP A 65 8.88 -15.48 6.39
N THR A 66 9.39 -15.82 5.21
CA THR A 66 9.02 -15.21 3.92
C THR A 66 7.50 -15.16 3.69
N GLU A 67 6.80 -16.28 3.84
CA GLU A 67 5.35 -16.33 3.58
C GLU A 67 4.51 -15.54 4.59
N GLU A 68 4.96 -15.48 5.85
CA GLU A 68 4.32 -14.66 6.89
C GLU A 68 4.48 -13.17 6.58
N VAL A 69 5.67 -12.76 6.16
CA VAL A 69 5.96 -11.38 5.76
C VAL A 69 5.20 -11.00 4.49
N LYS A 70 5.16 -11.85 3.46
CA LYS A 70 4.36 -11.62 2.25
C LYS A 70 2.87 -11.47 2.57
N THR A 71 2.34 -12.25 3.51
CA THR A 71 0.97 -12.09 4.00
C THR A 71 0.76 -10.73 4.67
N PHE A 72 1.72 -10.27 5.47
CA PHE A 72 1.69 -8.95 6.08
C PHE A 72 1.79 -7.81 5.05
N LEU A 73 2.58 -7.98 3.98
CA LEU A 73 2.66 -7.02 2.87
C LEU A 73 1.31 -6.85 2.18
N ARG A 74 0.66 -7.95 1.78
CA ARG A 74 -0.68 -7.90 1.14
C ARG A 74 -1.74 -7.25 2.03
N TYR A 75 -1.71 -7.54 3.34
CA TYR A 75 -2.59 -6.89 4.30
C TYR A 75 -2.43 -5.37 4.31
N ASN A 76 -1.18 -4.87 4.31
CA ASN A 76 -0.91 -3.44 4.32
C ASN A 76 -1.14 -2.78 2.95
N ALA A 77 -0.94 -3.50 1.84
CA ALA A 77 -1.34 -3.03 0.51
C ALA A 77 -2.85 -2.74 0.45
N ASN A 78 -3.67 -3.64 1.01
CA ASN A 78 -5.11 -3.41 1.12
C ASN A 78 -5.46 -2.19 1.99
N LYS A 79 -4.71 -1.95 3.08
CA LYS A 79 -4.87 -0.72 3.88
C LYS A 79 -4.48 0.55 3.11
N ALA A 80 -3.43 0.49 2.29
CA ALA A 80 -3.03 1.62 1.45
C ALA A 80 -4.13 1.95 0.43
N LEU A 81 -4.69 0.95 -0.26
CA LEU A 81 -5.82 1.11 -1.17
C LEU A 81 -7.05 1.73 -0.48
N MET A 82 -7.40 1.22 0.71
CA MET A 82 -8.49 1.78 1.51
C MET A 82 -8.29 3.26 1.86
N ASN A 83 -7.06 3.67 2.20
CA ASN A 83 -6.76 5.09 2.46
C ASN A 83 -6.99 5.95 1.19
N LEU A 84 -6.70 5.41 0.01
CA LEU A 84 -6.93 6.08 -1.28
C LEU A 84 -8.40 6.02 -1.75
N GLY A 85 -9.29 5.37 -0.99
CA GLY A 85 -10.71 5.24 -1.34
C GLY A 85 -10.99 4.14 -2.35
N MET A 86 -10.08 3.17 -2.47
CA MET A 86 -10.14 2.07 -3.45
C MET A 86 -10.50 0.77 -2.75
N ASP A 87 -11.08 -0.16 -3.51
CA ASP A 87 -11.39 -1.49 -3.00
C ASP A 87 -10.11 -2.31 -2.79
N PRO A 88 -10.05 -3.14 -1.73
CA PRO A 88 -8.95 -4.05 -1.51
C PRO A 88 -8.85 -5.07 -2.66
N LEU A 89 -7.62 -5.48 -2.97
CA LEU A 89 -7.33 -6.59 -3.89
C LEU A 89 -7.60 -7.95 -3.23
#